data_AF-A0A7C7M6W1-F1
#
_entry.id   AF-A0A7C7M6W1-F1
#
_cell.length_a   1.000
_cell.length_b   1.000
_cell.length_c   1.000
_cell.angle_alpha   90.00
_cell.angle_beta   90.00
_cell.angle_gamma   90.00
#
_symmetry.space_group_name_H-M   'P 1'
#
loop_
_entity.id
_entity.type
_entity.pdbx_description
1 polymer ?
#
loop_
_entity_poly.entity_id
_entity_poly.type
_entity_poly.pdbx_seq_one_letter_code
_entity_poly.pdbx_strand_id
1 'polypeptide(L)' 'LFIWVRWTFPRFRYDQLMRLGWKVMLPLALFNIFVTAGYLTIKSLV' A
#
# COMPACT_ATOMS: atom_id res chain seq x y z
N LEU A 1 -8.70 12.82 17.34
CA LEU A 1 -7.58 11.85 17.22
C LEU A 1 -6.33 12.40 16.52
N PHE A 2 -6.46 13.20 15.45
CA PHE A 2 -5.33 13.70 14.66
C PHE A 2 -4.38 14.69 15.37
N ILE A 3 -4.78 15.25 16.52
CA ILE A 3 -3.91 16.14 17.33
C ILE A 3 -2.72 15.41 17.94
N TRP A 4 -2.81 14.10 18.18
CA TRP A 4 -1.72 13.32 18.74
C TRP A 4 -0.63 13.00 17.71
N VAL A 5 -1.01 12.82 16.44
CA VAL A 5 -0.09 12.48 15.33
C VAL A 5 1.06 13.48 15.20
N ARG A 6 0.77 14.78 15.36
CA ARG A 6 1.77 15.86 15.28
C ARG A 6 2.76 15.88 16.45
N TRP A 7 2.44 15.27 17.59
CA TRP A 7 3.33 15.18 18.75
C TRP A 7 4.06 13.82 18.83
N THR A 8 3.51 12.76 18.22
CA THR A 8 4.12 11.41 18.25
C THR A 8 5.04 11.11 17.08
N PHE A 9 4.90 11.80 15.93
CA PHE A 9 5.73 11.55 14.74
C PHE A 9 6.97 12.47 14.72
N PRO A 10 8.18 11.99 15.08
CA PRO A 10 9.42 12.75 14.86
C PRO A 10 9.65 12.90 13.36
N ARG A 11 10.11 14.07 12.90
CA ARG A 11 10.19 14.45 11.46
C ARG A 11 10.64 13.30 10.55
N PHE A 12 9.69 12.70 9.84
CA PHE A 12 10.01 11.72 8.81
C PHE A 12 10.49 12.46 7.56
N ARG A 13 11.63 12.02 6.99
CA ARG A 13 12.09 12.56 5.71
C ARG A 13 11.09 12.19 4.61
N TYR A 14 10.80 13.15 3.74
CA TYR A 14 9.98 12.92 2.54
C TYR A 14 10.52 11.75 1.70
N ASP A 15 11.84 11.55 1.69
CA ASP A 15 12.50 10.44 0.99
C ASP A 15 12.10 9.05 1.51
N GLN A 16 11.86 8.92 2.82
CA GLN A 16 11.40 7.66 3.42
C GLN A 16 9.95 7.38 3.06
N LEU A 17 9.11 8.41 3.03
CA LEU A 17 7.72 8.29 2.62
C LEU A 17 7.62 7.92 1.13
N MET A 18 8.42 8.58 0.30
CA MET A 18 8.52 8.31 -1.14
C MET A 18 9.01 6.87 -1.38
N ARG A 19 10.01 6.43 -0.63
CA ARG A 19 10.52 5.05 -0.71
C ARG A 19 9.47 4.03 -0.27
N LEU A 20 8.67 4.31 0.76
CA LEU A 20 7.60 3.41 1.19
C LEU A 20 6.47 3.34 0.14
N GLY A 21 5.98 4.51 -0.30
CA GLY A 21 4.91 4.59 -1.29
C GLY A 21 5.31 3.96 -2.63
N TRP A 22 6.47 4.35 -3.15
CA TRP A 22 6.89 3.94 -4.49
C TRP A 22 7.47 2.53 -4.53
N LYS A 23 8.19 2.09 -3.49
CA LYS A 23 8.90 0.81 -3.49
C LYS A 23 8.10 -0.33 -2.84
N VAL A 24 7.10 -0.02 -2.03
CA VAL A 24 6.31 -1.03 -1.30
C VAL A 24 4.83 -0.93 -1.64
N MET A 25 4.21 0.24 -1.54
CA MET A 25 2.75 0.35 -1.74
C MET A 25 2.34 0.12 -3.20
N LEU A 26 3.10 0.65 -4.16
CA LEU A 26 2.81 0.50 -5.59
C LEU A 26 2.90 -0.95 -6.10
N PRO A 27 3.98 -1.72 -5.84
CA PRO A 27 4.02 -3.14 -6.20
C PRO A 27 3.01 -3.98 -5.42
N LEU A 28 2.72 -3.65 -4.15
CA LEU A 28 1.71 -4.36 -3.36
C LEU A 28 0.29 -4.15 -3.91
N ALA A 29 -0.04 -2.95 -4.36
CA ALA A 29 -1.33 -2.65 -4.99
C ALA A 29 -1.49 -3.44 -6.31
N LEU A 30 -0.46 -3.43 -7.15
CA LEU A 30 -0.45 -4.21 -8.40
C LEU A 30 -0.58 -5.70 -8.13
N PHE A 31 0.15 -6.24 -7.15
CA PHE A 31 0.04 -7.64 -6.76
C PHE A 31 -1.39 -8.02 -6.34
N ASN A 32 -2.03 -7.20 -5.51
CA ASN A 32 -3.42 -7.44 -5.10
C ASN A 32 -4.40 -7.41 -6.28
N ILE A 33 -4.20 -6.54 -7.27
CA ILE A 33 -5.02 -6.49 -8.49
C ILE A 33 -4.86 -7.79 -9.29
N PHE A 34 -3.62 -8.25 -9.52
CA PHE A 34 -3.36 -9.50 -10.22
C PHE A 34 -3.93 -10.72 -9.49
N VAL A 35 -3.77 -10.79 -8.17
CA VAL A 35 -4.32 -11.87 -7.34
C VAL A 35 -5.85 -11.88 -7.40
N THR A 36 -6.49 -10.72 -7.25
CA THR A 36 -7.95 -10.60 -7.30
C THR A 36 -8.49 -10.94 -8.69
N ALA A 37 -7.81 -10.48 -9.74
CA ALA A 37 -8.18 -10.80 -11.12
C ALA A 37 -8.08 -12.31 -11.39
N GLY A 38 -6.96 -12.94 -11.03
CA GLY A 38 -6.78 -14.40 -11.19
C GLY A 38 -7.80 -15.20 -10.38
N TYR A 39 -8.07 -14.78 -9.14
CA TYR A 39 -9.09 -15.41 -8.30
C TYR A 39 -10.49 -15.31 -8.94
N LEU A 40 -10.87 -14.14 -9.46
CA LEU A 40 -12.16 -13.94 -10.11
C LEU A 40 -12.30 -14.81 -11.37
N THR A 41 -11.24 -14.93 -12.18
CA THR A 41 -11.25 -15.78 -13.38
C THR A 41 -11.42 -17.26 -13.03
N ILE A 42 -10.69 -17.76 -12.04
CA ILE A 42 -10.81 -19.15 -11.57
C ILE A 42 -12.21 -19.41 -11.01
N LYS A 43 -12.71 -18.49 -10.20
CA LYS A 43 -14.04 -18.58 -9.56
C LYS A 43 -15.18 -18.42 -10.56
N SER A 44 -14.93 -17.86 -11.74
CA SER A 44 -15.89 -17.79 -12.85
C SER A 44 -15.89 -19.06 -13.70
N LEU A 45 -14.88 -19.91 -13.57
CA LEU A 45 -14.66 -21.09 -14.40
C LEU A 45 -15.13 -22.39 -13.71
N VAL A 46 -15.25 -22.33 -12.37
CA VAL A 46 -15.86 -23.35 -11.50
C VAL A 46 -17.30 -22.97 -11.19
#